data_AF-A0A1J5ILQ9-F1
#
_entry.id   AF-A0A1J5ILQ9-F1
#
_cell.length_a   1.000
_cell.length_b   1.000
_cell.length_c   1.000
_cell.angle_alpha   90.00
_cell.angle_beta   90.00
_cell.angle_gamma   90.00
#
_symmetry.space_group_name_H-M   'P 1'
#
loop_
_entity.id
_entity.type
_entity.pdbx_description
1 polymer ?
#
loop_
_entity_poly.entity_id
_entity_poly.type
_entity_poly.pdbx_seq_one_letter_code
_entity_poly.pdbx_strand_id
1 'polypeptide(L)' 'MRTHKERTELDDYELGEHYDFSNAVRGRFYDAKKVSTTIRLDNDVLLFLKKKAHEEHIGYQTLINALLRDYFKQSVKAD' A
#
# COMPACT_ATOMS: atom_id res chain seq x y z
N MET A 1 30.66 13.53 -12.68
CA MET A 1 29.42 12.74 -12.77
C MET A 1 29.23 12.40 -14.24
N ARG A 2 29.16 11.12 -14.61
CA ARG A 2 28.98 10.70 -16.02
C ARG A 2 27.65 11.23 -16.54
N THR A 3 27.66 11.79 -17.75
CA THR A 3 26.48 12.23 -18.49
C THR A 3 25.60 11.04 -18.85
N HIS A 4 24.33 11.30 -19.21
CA HIS A 4 23.40 10.24 -19.61
C HIS A 4 23.92 9.43 -20.81
N LYS A 5 24.59 10.08 -21.76
CA LYS A 5 25.14 9.43 -22.97
C LYS A 5 26.28 8.47 -22.62
N GLU A 6 27.23 8.90 -21.79
CA GLU A 6 28.33 8.07 -21.30
C GLU A 6 27.88 6.87 -20.45
N ARG A 7 26.66 6.89 -19.92
CA ARG A 7 26.06 5.76 -19.19
C ARG A 7 25.43 4.75 -20.14
N THR A 8 24.70 5.22 -21.15
CA THR A 8 24.07 4.36 -22.16
C THR A 8 25.10 3.57 -22.97
N GLU A 9 26.29 4.13 -23.20
CA GLU A 9 27.40 3.43 -23.88
C GLU A 9 28.00 2.27 -23.05
N LEU A 10 27.71 2.21 -21.75
CA LEU A 10 28.20 1.18 -20.84
C LEU A 10 27.13 0.17 -20.45
N ASP A 11 25.89 0.35 -20.90
CA ASP A 11 24.82 -0.61 -20.71
C ASP A 11 25.01 -1.76 -21.72
N ASP A 12 25.47 -2.90 -21.22
CA ASP A 12 25.66 -4.15 -21.96
C ASP A 12 24.39 -5.02 -22.03
N TYR A 13 23.30 -4.52 -21.43
CA TYR A 13 22.04 -5.24 -21.31
C TYR A 13 21.15 -5.03 -22.53
N GLU A 14 21.02 -6.06 -23.36
CA GLU A 14 19.99 -6.11 -24.41
C GLU A 14 18.68 -6.68 -23.85
N LEU A 15 17.59 -5.96 -24.08
CA LEU A 15 16.28 -6.41 -23.66
C LEU A 15 15.79 -7.54 -24.58
N GLY A 16 15.49 -8.69 -24.00
CA GLY A 16 14.99 -9.83 -24.77
C GLY A 16 13.67 -9.50 -25.48
N GLU A 17 13.52 -9.96 -26.72
CA GLU A 17 12.35 -9.76 -27.61
C GLU A 17 10.99 -10.14 -26.98
N HIS A 18 10.99 -10.99 -25.97
CA HIS A 18 9.80 -11.45 -25.25
C HIS A 18 9.26 -10.44 -24.22
N TYR A 19 10.00 -9.36 -23.92
CA TYR A 19 9.56 -8.33 -23.00
C TYR A 19 8.81 -7.20 -23.73
N ASP A 20 7.48 -7.28 -23.76
CA ASP A 20 6.62 -6.19 -24.24
C ASP A 20 6.27 -5.20 -23.12
N PHE A 21 6.93 -4.03 -23.13
CA PHE A 21 6.64 -2.92 -22.20
C PHE A 21 5.66 -1.90 -22.77
N SER A 22 4.97 -2.18 -23.88
CA SER A 22 4.04 -1.23 -24.51
C SER A 22 2.92 -0.75 -23.59
N ASN A 23 2.53 -1.57 -22.61
CA ASN A 23 1.55 -1.24 -21.57
C ASN A 23 2.17 -1.02 -20.17
N ALA A 24 3.48 -0.92 -20.07
CA ALA A 24 4.16 -0.81 -18.78
C ALA A 24 3.97 0.58 -18.16
N VAL A 25 3.44 0.63 -16.95
CA VAL A 25 3.26 1.87 -16.18
C VAL A 25 4.34 1.97 -15.12
N ARG A 26 5.31 2.88 -15.32
CA ARG A 26 6.36 3.15 -14.32
C ARG A 26 5.72 3.65 -13.02
N GLY A 27 6.06 3.03 -11.89
CA GLY A 27 5.70 3.53 -10.55
C GLY A 27 4.27 3.24 -10.09
N ARG A 28 3.58 2.24 -10.65
CA ARG A 28 2.24 1.84 -10.18
C ARG A 28 2.32 1.01 -8.88
N PHE A 29 2.74 1.64 -7.79
CA PHE A 29 2.48 1.10 -6.46
C PHE A 29 0.96 1.06 -6.27
N TYR A 30 0.43 -0.05 -5.78
CA TYR A 30 -0.99 -0.16 -5.47
C TYR A 30 -1.34 0.78 -4.32
N ASP A 31 -1.94 1.92 -4.65
CA ASP A 31 -2.54 2.80 -3.65
C ASP A 31 -3.97 2.34 -3.37
N ALA A 32 -4.19 1.84 -2.16
CA ALA A 32 -5.54 1.44 -1.75
C ALA A 32 -6.44 2.68 -1.68
N LYS A 33 -7.39 2.78 -2.61
CA LYS A 33 -8.38 3.87 -2.63
C LYS A 33 -9.29 3.75 -1.40
N LYS A 34 -9.29 4.78 -0.54
CA LYS A 34 -10.22 4.86 0.59
C LYS A 34 -11.63 5.09 0.05
N VAL A 35 -12.56 4.20 0.40
CA VAL A 35 -13.98 4.33 0.05
C VAL A 35 -14.74 4.68 1.33
N SER A 36 -15.64 5.66 1.24
CA SER A 36 -16.53 6.01 2.34
C SER A 36 -17.68 5.02 2.36
N THR A 37 -17.76 4.22 3.43
CA THR A 37 -18.81 3.21 3.61
C THR A 37 -19.31 3.31 5.05
N THR A 38 -20.62 3.15 5.24
CA THR A 38 -21.22 3.03 6.57
C THR A 38 -21.07 1.60 7.08
N ILE A 39 -20.43 1.43 8.24
CA ILE A 39 -20.35 0.16 8.96
C ILE A 39 -21.07 0.29 10.30
N ARG A 40 -21.73 -0.79 10.74
CA ARG A 40 -22.29 -0.87 12.09
C ARG A 40 -21.24 -1.45 13.02
N LEU A 41 -20.98 -0.75 14.12
CA LEU A 41 -20.08 -1.16 15.19
C LEU A 41 -20.81 -1.01 16.51
N ASP A 42 -20.49 -1.89 17.45
CA ASP A 42 -21.01 -1.78 18.81
C ASP A 42 -20.43 -0.53 19.50
N ASN A 43 -21.22 0.06 20.39
CA ASN A 43 -20.90 1.36 20.99
C ASN A 43 -19.66 1.30 21.89
N ASP A 44 -19.50 0.21 22.64
CA ASP A 44 -18.34 -0.06 23.49
C ASP A 44 -17.05 -0.23 22.68
N VAL A 45 -17.11 -0.98 21.57
CA VAL A 45 -16.01 -1.15 20.63
C VAL A 45 -15.61 0.18 20.02
N LEU A 46 -16.59 0.99 19.59
CA LEU A 46 -16.32 2.32 19.04
C LEU A 46 -15.67 3.25 20.08
N LEU A 47 -16.14 3.21 21.33
CA LEU A 47 -15.59 4.01 22.42
C LEU A 47 -14.13 3.62 22.71
N PHE A 48 -13.85 2.32 22.78
CA PHE A 48 -12.50 1.79 22.96
C PHE A 48 -11.56 2.25 21.84
N LEU A 49 -11.98 2.10 20.58
CA LEU A 49 -11.17 2.50 19.42
C LEU A 49 -10.90 4.00 19.38
N LYS A 50 -11.88 4.83 19.77
CA LYS A 50 -11.67 6.29 19.88
C LYS A 50 -10.64 6.64 20.95
N LYS A 51 -10.72 6.00 22.13
CA LYS A 51 -9.75 6.21 23.22
C LYS A 51 -8.34 5.81 22.79
N LYS A 52 -8.19 4.62 22.21
CA LYS A 52 -6.91 4.11 21.72
C LYS A 52 -6.32 4.99 20.61
N ALA A 53 -7.16 5.44 19.67
CA ALA A 53 -6.71 6.33 18.61
C ALA A 53 -6.22 7.69 19.15
N HIS A 54 -6.84 8.20 20.21
CA HIS A 54 -6.38 9.41 20.90
C HIS A 54 -5.02 9.21 21.57
N GLU A 55 -4.80 8.08 22.25
CA GLU A 55 -3.51 7.71 22.87
C GLU A 55 -2.38 7.58 21.83
N GLU A 56 -2.69 7.03 20.65
CA GLU A 56 -1.74 6.87 19.55
C GLU A 56 -1.64 8.10 18.62
N HIS A 57 -2.37 9.19 18.93
CA HIS A 57 -2.43 10.42 18.12
C HIS A 57 -2.79 10.20 16.64
N ILE A 58 -3.68 9.23 16.36
CA ILE A 58 -4.18 8.92 15.02
C ILE A 58 -5.70 9.04 14.96
N GLY A 59 -6.26 9.14 13.75
CA GLY A 59 -7.72 9.10 13.57
C GLY A 59 -8.29 7.70 13.81
N TYR A 60 -9.42 7.58 14.49
CA TYR A 60 -10.05 6.27 14.78
C TYR A 60 -10.39 5.47 13.51
N GLN A 61 -10.75 6.14 12.41
CA GLN A 61 -10.96 5.49 11.10
C GLN A 61 -9.67 4.93 10.50
N THR A 62 -8.54 5.60 10.74
CA THR A 62 -7.21 5.12 10.33
C THR A 62 -6.82 3.89 11.15
N LEU A 63 -7.06 3.92 12.47
CA LEU A 63 -6.83 2.79 13.36
C LEU A 63 -7.67 1.57 12.95
N ILE A 64 -8.97 1.75 12.69
CA ILE A 64 -9.86 0.67 12.22
C ILE A 64 -9.31 0.04 10.93
N ASN A 65 -8.94 0.86 9.96
CA ASN A 65 -8.40 0.36 8.70
C ASN A 65 -7.06 -0.38 8.88
N ALA A 66 -6.20 0.08 9.80
CA ALA A 66 -4.95 -0.60 10.11
C ALA A 66 -5.19 -1.99 10.73
N LEU A 67 -6.09 -2.07 11.72
CA LEU A 67 -6.47 -3.34 12.36
C LEU A 67 -7.03 -4.35 11.35
N LEU A 68 -7.92 -3.91 10.45
CA LEU A 68 -8.45 -4.77 9.39
C LEU A 68 -7.37 -5.27 8.44
N ARG A 69 -6.41 -4.41 8.07
CA ARG A 69 -5.28 -4.80 7.21
C ARG A 69 -4.38 -5.82 7.88
N ASP A 70 -4.12 -5.66 9.17
CA ASP A 70 -3.28 -6.60 9.91
C ASP A 70 -3.98 -7.95 10.07
N TYR A 71 -5.30 -7.96 10.26
CA TYR A 71 -6.09 -9.19 10.22
C TYR A 71 -6.01 -9.89 8.85
N PHE A 72 -6.12 -9.15 7.74
CA PHE A 72 -5.95 -9.72 6.40
C PHE A 72 -4.56 -10.32 6.18
N LYS A 73 -3.51 -9.64 6.64
CA LYS A 73 -2.14 -10.17 6.54
C LYS A 73 -1.93 -11.44 7.36
N GLN A 74 -2.57 -11.55 8.52
CA GLN A 74 -2.47 -12.72 9.38
C GLN A 74 -3.24 -13.91 8.78
N SER A 75 -4.45 -13.67 8.26
CA SER A 75 -5.25 -14.71 7.61
C SER A 75 -4.61 -15.26 6.35
N VAL A 76 -4.03 -14.41 5.48
CA VAL A 76 -3.33 -14.86 4.26
C VAL A 76 -2.06 -15.68 4.56
N LYS A 77 -1.45 -15.53 5.74
CA LYS A 77 -0.27 -16.31 6.14
C LYS A 77 -0.61 -17.69 6.73
N ALA A 78 -1.88 -17.96 6.98
CA ALA A 78 -2.32 -19.21 7.59
C ALA A 78 -2.66 -20.31 6.57
N ASP A 79 -2.51 -20.03 5.27
CA ASP A 79 -2.69 -20.96 4.15
C ASP A 79 -1.34 -21.29 3.46
#